data_AF-A0A925PT73-F1
#
_entry.id   AF-A0A925PT73-F1
#
_cell.length_a   1.000
_cell.length_b   1.000
_cell.length_c   1.000
_cell.angle_alpha   90.00
_cell.angle_beta   90.00
_cell.angle_gamma   90.00
#
_symmetry.space_group_name_H-M   'P 1'
#
loop_
_entity.id
_entity.type
_entity.pdbx_description
1 polymer ?
#
loop_
_entity_poly.entity_id
_entity_poly.type
_entity_poly.pdbx_seq_one_letter_code
_entity_poly.pdbx_strand_id
1 'polypeptide(L)' 'MIHHSITLEPDGPGSYKFKFATGRGEISGRVRVGQEGPPDNRSEADQQQAALNQILALSREFAQACGD' A
#
# COMPACT_ATOMS: atom_id res chain seq x y z
N MET A 1 5.03 18.09 12.14
CA MET A 1 4.37 16.77 12.04
C MET A 1 3.95 16.61 10.59
N ILE A 2 4.64 15.75 9.82
CA ILE A 2 4.34 15.57 8.41
C ILE A 2 3.13 14.63 8.34
N HIS A 3 1.96 15.17 8.01
CA HIS A 3 0.75 14.38 7.77
C HIS A 3 0.95 13.64 6.44
N HIS A 4 1.46 12.42 6.50
CA HIS A 4 1.55 11.55 5.33
C HIS A 4 0.17 10.95 5.07
N SER A 5 -0.57 11.55 4.14
CA SER A 5 -1.87 11.05 3.70
C SER A 5 -1.63 9.94 2.68
N ILE A 6 -1.96 8.69 3.05
CA ILE A 6 -1.97 7.56 2.12
C ILE A 6 -3.39 7.42 1.60
N THR A 7 -3.57 7.60 0.29
CA THR A 7 -4.86 7.34 -0.37
C THR A 7 -4.81 5.97 -1.02
N LEU A 8 -5.80 5.13 -0.73
CA LEU A 8 -5.99 3.83 -1.34
C LEU A 8 -7.26 3.85 -2.18
N GLU A 9 -7.12 3.51 -3.46
CA GLU A 9 -8.23 3.42 -4.39
C GLU A 9 -8.34 1.97 -4.89
N PRO A 10 -9.53 1.34 -4.84
CA PRO A 10 -9.72 0.01 -5.42
C PRO A 10 -9.51 0.06 -6.93
N ASP A 11 -8.76 -0.90 -7.46
CA ASP A 11 -8.36 -1.02 -8.87
C ASP A 11 -8.59 -2.45 -9.40
N GLY A 12 -9.72 -3.04 -8.97
CA GLY A 12 -10.13 -4.42 -9.31
C GLY A 12 -10.09 -5.38 -8.11
N PRO A 13 -10.57 -6.62 -8.29
CA PRO A 13 -10.66 -7.60 -7.21
C PRO A 13 -9.27 -7.92 -6.64
N GLY A 14 -9.08 -7.64 -5.34
CA GLY A 14 -7.82 -7.84 -4.64
C GLY A 14 -6.68 -6.93 -5.15
N SER A 15 -6.99 -5.79 -5.78
CA SER A 15 -5.98 -4.89 -6.33
C SER A 15 -6.28 -3.45 -5.91
N TYR A 16 -5.30 -2.78 -5.31
CA TYR A 16 -5.42 -1.44 -4.78
C TYR A 16 -4.32 -0.55 -5.36
N LYS A 17 -4.71 0.58 -5.91
CA LYS A 17 -3.79 1.67 -6.19
C LYS A 17 -3.54 2.45 -4.91
N PHE A 18 -2.30 2.83 -4.68
CA PHE A 18 -1.95 3.71 -3.58
C PHE A 18 -1.25 4.95 -4.10
N LYS A 19 -1.51 6.07 -3.43
CA LYS A 19 -0.81 7.32 -3.61
C LYS A 19 -0.32 7.81 -2.26
N PHE A 20 0.96 8.16 -2.23
CA PHE A 20 1.66 8.71 -1.09
C PHE A 20 2.19 10.09 -1.49
N ALA A 21 1.57 11.15 -1.00
CA ALA A 21 2.08 12.50 -1.20
C ALA A 21 3.08 12.83 -0.08
N THR A 22 4.35 13.03 -0.45
CA THR A 22 5.38 13.56 0.45
C THR A 22 5.63 15.03 0.10
N GLY A 23 6.16 15.81 1.04
CA GLY A 23 6.64 17.17 0.75
C GLY A 23 7.76 17.26 -0.30
N ARG A 24 8.34 16.13 -0.72
CA ARG A 24 9.36 16.00 -1.77
C ARG A 24 8.84 15.41 -3.09
N GLY A 25 7.56 15.02 -3.18
CA GLY A 25 6.97 14.40 -4.38
C GLY A 25 5.89 13.37 -4.07
N GLU A 26 5.14 12.96 -5.11
CA GLU A 26 4.11 11.92 -5.03
C GLU A 26 4.71 10.56 -5.46
N ILE A 27 4.58 9.55 -4.61
CA ILE A 27 4.85 8.16 -4.94
C ILE A 27 3.50 7.49 -5.19
N SER A 28 3.33 6.91 -6.37
CA SER A 28 2.12 6.16 -6.72
C SER A 28 2.48 4.73 -7.13
N GLY A 29 1.62 3.79 -6.81
CA GLY A 29 1.86 2.38 -7.09
C GLY A 29 0.60 1.54 -7.02
N ARG A 30 0.76 0.24 -7.24
CA ARG A 30 -0.31 -0.75 -7.15
C ARG A 30 0.14 -1.90 -6.28
N VAL A 31 -0.70 -2.31 -5.35
CA VAL A 31 -0.53 -3.49 -4.50
C VAL A 31 -1.66 -4.48 -4.76
N ARG A 32 -1.34 -5.77 -4.79
CA ARG A 32 -2.34 -6.83 -4.92
C ARG A 32 -2.42 -7.59 -3.60
N VAL A 33 -3.62 -7.71 -3.05
CA VAL A 33 -3.93 -8.44 -1.82
C VAL A 33 -4.76 -9.67 -2.19
N GLY A 34 -4.32 -10.86 -1.75
CA GLY A 34 -5.14 -12.06 -1.88
C GLY A 34 -5.17 -12.72 -3.26
N GLN A 35 -4.30 -12.32 -4.19
CA GLN A 35 -4.27 -12.88 -5.54
C GLN A 35 -3.32 -14.08 -5.70
N GLU A 36 -2.35 -14.25 -4.79
CA GLU A 36 -1.50 -15.44 -4.69
C GLU A 36 -1.91 -16.25 -3.46
N GLY A 37 -2.65 -17.35 -3.67
CA GLY A 37 -3.08 -18.25 -2.60
C GLY A 37 -4.57 -18.60 -2.65
N PRO A 38 -5.09 -19.31 -1.63
CA PRO A 38 -6.51 -19.62 -1.51
C PRO A 38 -7.36 -18.34 -1.54
N PRO A 39 -8.64 -18.42 -1.98
CA PRO A 39 -9.51 -17.27 -2.13
C PRO A 39 -9.51 -16.43 -0.85
N ASP A 40 -9.19 -15.16 -1.00
CA ASP A 40 -9.09 -14.23 0.11
C ASP A 40 -10.50 -13.93 0.63
N ASN A 41 -10.86 -14.57 1.74
CA ASN A 41 -12.16 -14.42 2.40
C ASN A 41 -12.19 -13.25 3.39
N ARG A 42 -11.18 -12.37 3.38
CA ARG A 42 -11.15 -11.19 4.24
C ARG A 42 -12.19 -10.18 3.78
N SER A 43 -12.82 -9.49 4.72
CA SER A 43 -13.71 -8.36 4.40
C SER A 43 -12.92 -7.23 3.73
N GLU A 44 -13.59 -6.39 2.95
CA GLU A 44 -12.95 -5.28 2.21
C GLU A 44 -12.10 -4.37 3.12
N ALA A 45 -12.56 -4.11 4.35
CA ALA A 45 -11.80 -3.33 5.35
C ALA A 45 -10.48 -4.02 5.76
N ASP A 46 -10.49 -5.34 5.87
CA ASP A 46 -9.31 -6.13 6.26
C ASP A 46 -8.34 -6.28 5.07
N GLN A 47 -8.87 -6.39 3.84
CA GLN A 47 -8.06 -6.30 2.62
C GLN A 47 -7.38 -4.93 2.48
N GLN A 48 -8.08 -3.85 2.81
CA GLN A 48 -7.53 -2.50 2.78
C GLN A 48 -6.47 -2.30 3.88
N GLN A 49 -6.68 -2.85 5.08
CA GLN A 49 -5.66 -2.88 6.14
C GLN A 49 -4.42 -3.69 5.74
N ALA A 50 -4.61 -4.84 5.08
CA ALA A 50 -3.51 -5.65 4.56
C ALA A 50 -2.72 -4.91 3.49
N ALA A 51 -3.40 -4.21 2.56
CA ALA A 51 -2.76 -3.35 1.57
C ALA A 51 -1.92 -2.25 2.24
N LEU A 52 -2.47 -1.55 3.25
CA LEU A 52 -1.74 -0.54 4.03
C LEU A 52 -0.48 -1.12 4.67
N ASN A 53 -0.58 -2.29 5.31
CA ASN A 53 0.55 -2.94 5.96
C ASN A 53 1.65 -3.31 4.96
N GLN A 54 1.30 -3.80 3.77
CA GLN A 54 2.28 -4.08 2.72
C GLN A 54 2.97 -2.81 2.21
N ILE A 55 2.21 -1.73 1.99
CA ILE A 55 2.77 -0.44 1.56
C ILE A 55 3.70 0.14 2.63
N LEU A 56 3.33 0.02 3.90
CA LEU A 56 4.17 0.45 5.02
C LEU A 56 5.45 -0.38 5.12
N ALA A 57 5.38 -1.70 4.95
CA ALA A 57 6.56 -2.58 4.92
C ALA A 57 7.51 -2.19 3.77
N LEU A 58 6.97 -2.05 2.55
CA LEU A 58 7.73 -1.59 1.37
C LEU A 58 8.38 -0.23 1.64
N SER A 59 7.66 0.72 2.23
CA SER A 59 8.20 2.05 2.54
C SER A 59 9.39 2.00 3.51
N ARG A 60 9.38 1.06 4.47
CA ARG A 60 10.50 0.85 5.39
C ARG A 60 11.69 0.22 4.69
N GLU A 61 11.46 -0.78 3.84
CA GLU A 61 12.53 -1.40 3.04
C GLU A 61 13.17 -0.40 2.08
N PHE A 62 12.37 0.42 1.40
CA PHE A 62 12.87 1.52 0.56
C PHE A 62 13.67 2.54 1.36
N ALA A 63 13.20 2.93 2.54
CA ALA A 63 13.93 3.87 3.40
C ALA A 63 15.27 3.29 3.89
N GLN A 64 15.33 1.99 4.17
CA GLN A 64 16.59 1.31 4.50
C GLN A 64 17.53 1.22 3.29
N ALA A 65 17.00 0.87 2.11
CA ALA A 65 17.80 0.73 0.89
C ALA A 65 18.34 2.07 0.34
N CYS A 66 17.70 3.19 0.65
CA CYS A 66 18.11 4.53 0.22
C CYS A 66 18.97 5.27 1.26
N GLY A 67 19.26 4.63 2.40
CA GLY A 67 20.05 5.17 3.50
C GLY A 67 21.53 4.76 3.51
N ASP A 68 22.03 4.09 2.45
CA ASP A 68 23.45 3.80 2.20
C ASP A 68 24.06 4.83 1.23
#